data_AF-A0A0Q1HUD3-F1
#
_entry.id   AF-A0A0Q1HUD3-F1
#
_cell.length_a   1.000
_cell.length_b   1.000
_cell.length_c   1.000
_cell.angle_alpha   90.00
_cell.angle_beta   90.00
_cell.angle_gamma   90.00
#
_symmetry.space_group_name_H-M   'P 1'
#
loop_
_entity.id
_entity.type
_entity.pdbx_description
1 polymer ?
#
loop_
_entity_poly.entity_id
_entity_poly.type
_entity_poly.pdbx_seq_one_letter_code
_entity_poly.pdbx_strand_id
1 'polypeptide(L)' 'MRKVSVSLPEELTAAVRDRVGPGAFSQYVTEAVARRLELDLLAELAEQLETEHGPVPEAALADAGAAWPDAE' A
#
# COMPACT_ATOMS: atom_id res chain seq x y z
N MET A 1 -19.93 -0.81 9.92
CA MET A 1 -19.46 -0.13 8.69
C MET A 1 -20.43 0.98 8.35
N ARG A 2 -19.96 2.15 7.88
CA ARG A 2 -20.82 3.22 7.35
C ARG A 2 -20.75 3.21 5.83
N LYS A 3 -21.91 3.29 5.16
CA LYS A 3 -21.97 3.35 3.69
C LYS A 3 -21.50 4.73 3.24
N VAL A 4 -20.48 4.74 2.40
CA VAL A 4 -19.99 5.93 1.68
C VAL A 4 -20.29 5.72 0.20
N SER A 5 -20.82 6.75 -0.48
CA SER A 5 -21.10 6.70 -1.91
C SER A 5 -20.01 7.45 -2.66
N VAL A 6 -19.41 6.83 -3.67
CA VAL A 6 -18.41 7.42 -4.55
C VAL A 6 -18.76 7.09 -6.00
N SER A 7 -18.40 8.00 -6.91
CA SER A 7 -18.53 7.77 -8.35
C SER A 7 -17.23 7.16 -8.88
N LEU A 8 -17.35 6.10 -9.67
CA LEU A 8 -16.23 5.40 -10.30
C LEU A 8 -16.47 5.38 -11.82
N PRO A 9 -15.41 5.45 -12.65
CA PRO A 9 -15.53 5.21 -14.09
C PRO A 9 -16.21 3.87 -14.38
N GLU A 10 -17.02 3.83 -15.43
CA GLU A 10 -17.79 2.64 -15.81
C GLU A 10 -16.84 1.50 -16.17
N GLU A 11 -15.80 1.81 -16.94
CA GLU A 11 -14.77 0.89 -17.41
C GLU A 11 -14.02 0.25 -16.24
N LEU A 12 -13.72 1.04 -15.20
CA LEU A 12 -13.07 0.55 -13.99
C LEU A 12 -14.01 -0.39 -13.21
N THR A 13 -15.28 -0.01 -13.10
CA THR A 13 -16.29 -0.82 -12.42
C THR A 13 -16.48 -2.16 -13.12
N ALA A 14 -16.54 -2.17 -14.44
CA ALA A 14 -16.61 -3.38 -15.26
C ALA A 14 -15.36 -4.25 -15.07
N ALA A 15 -14.15 -3.68 -15.19
CA ALA A 15 -12.90 -4.42 -15.04
C ALA A 15 -12.78 -5.10 -13.67
N VAL A 16 -13.19 -4.43 -12.59
CA VAL A 16 -13.17 -5.04 -11.25
C VAL A 16 -14.20 -6.17 -11.15
N ARG A 17 -15.42 -5.99 -11.67
CA ARG A 17 -16.45 -7.03 -11.65
C ARG A 17 -16.02 -8.27 -12.43
N ASP A 18 -15.39 -8.08 -13.59
CA ASP A 18 -14.86 -9.18 -14.41
C ASP A 18 -13.75 -9.93 -13.68
N ARG A 19 -12.92 -9.21 -12.91
CA ARG A 19 -11.82 -9.80 -12.13
C ARG A 19 -12.28 -10.62 -10.93
N VAL A 20 -13.24 -10.10 -10.15
CA VAL A 20 -13.59 -10.66 -8.83
C VAL A 20 -14.88 -11.47 -8.82
N GLY A 21 -15.68 -11.37 -9.87
CA GLY A 21 -16.98 -12.02 -9.97
C GLY A 21 -18.08 -11.36 -9.14
N PRO A 22 -19.28 -11.96 -9.12
CA PRO A 22 -20.45 -11.40 -8.45
C PRO A 22 -20.27 -11.37 -6.92
N GLY A 23 -20.72 -10.29 -6.28
CA GLY A 23 -20.73 -10.15 -4.82
C GLY A 23 -19.40 -9.72 -4.17
N ALA A 24 -18.27 -9.85 -4.86
CA ALA A 24 -16.96 -9.52 -4.31
C ALA A 24 -16.50 -8.06 -4.52
N PHE A 25 -17.25 -7.25 -5.28
CA PHE A 25 -16.85 -5.89 -5.65
C PHE A 25 -16.54 -4.99 -4.44
N SER A 26 -17.45 -4.95 -3.45
CA SER A 26 -17.26 -4.11 -2.27
C SER A 26 -16.08 -4.56 -1.42
N GLN A 27 -15.84 -5.86 -1.31
CA GLN A 27 -14.68 -6.40 -0.60
C GLN A 27 -13.39 -5.99 -1.30
N TYR A 28 -13.31 -6.20 -2.60
CA TYR A 28 -12.15 -5.81 -3.40
C TYR A 28 -11.81 -4.32 -3.25
N VAL A 29 -12.81 -3.44 -3.35
CA VAL A 29 -12.59 -2.00 -3.18
C VAL A 29 -12.14 -1.68 -1.75
N THR A 30 -12.73 -2.33 -0.75
CA THR A 30 -12.35 -2.12 0.66
C THR A 30 -10.89 -2.51 0.90
N GLU A 31 -10.48 -3.69 0.42
CA GLU A 31 -9.11 -4.18 0.56
C GLU A 31 -8.12 -3.32 -0.23
N ALA A 32 -8.47 -2.90 -1.46
CA ALA A 32 -7.63 -2.03 -2.26
C ALA A 32 -7.41 -0.65 -1.61
N VAL A 33 -8.48 -0.05 -1.05
CA VAL A 33 -8.39 1.22 -0.33
C VAL A 33 -7.60 1.07 0.96
N ALA A 34 -7.82 0.00 1.73
CA ALA A 34 -7.06 -0.26 2.95
C ALA A 34 -5.57 -0.41 2.64
N ARG A 35 -5.22 -1.21 1.62
CA ARG A 35 -3.84 -1.41 1.21
C ARG A 35 -3.20 -0.13 0.71
N ARG A 36 -3.94 0.70 -0.01
CA ARG A 36 -3.43 1.99 -0.48
C ARG A 36 -3.15 2.93 0.69
N LEU A 37 -4.08 3.03 1.64
CA LEU A 37 -3.91 3.85 2.83
C LEU A 37 -2.70 3.41 3.67
N GLU A 38 -2.49 2.10 3.84
CA GLU A 38 -1.30 1.58 4.51
C GLU A 38 0.00 2.03 3.83
N LEU A 39 0.05 1.96 2.50
CA LEU A 39 1.22 2.40 1.74
C LEU A 39 1.45 3.91 1.84
N ASP A 40 0.37 4.70 1.81
CA ASP A 40 0.45 6.16 1.97
C ASP A 40 1.00 6.51 3.37
N LEU A 41 0.50 5.87 4.43
CA LEU A 41 0.99 6.05 5.80
C LEU A 41 2.45 5.61 5.98
N LEU A 42 2.86 4.52 5.31
CA LEU A 42 4.26 4.09 5.32
C LEU A 42 5.17 5.09 4.62
N ALA A 43 4.72 5.69 3.52
CA ALA A 43 5.48 6.73 2.82
C ALA A 43 5.63 7.99 3.67
N GLU A 44 4.54 8.44 4.32
CA GLU A 44 4.56 9.58 5.25
C GLU A 44 5.53 9.34 6.41
N LEU A 45 5.50 8.13 7.01
CA LEU A 45 6.43 7.76 8.08
C LEU A 45 7.88 7.75 7.60
N ALA A 46 8.15 7.20 6.41
CA ALA A 46 9.50 7.16 5.84
C ALA A 46 10.05 8.58 5.61
N GLU A 47 9.24 9.49 5.06
CA GLU A 47 9.61 10.89 4.85
C GLU A 47 9.89 11.61 6.18
N GLN A 48 9.08 11.34 7.20
CA GLN A 48 9.30 11.89 8.54
C GLN A 48 10.65 11.43 9.12
N LEU A 49 10.96 10.13 9.01
CA LEU A 49 12.22 9.57 9.51
C LEU A 49 13.44 10.11 8.76
N GLU A 50 13.33 10.26 7.43
CA GLU A 50 14.40 10.86 6.63
C GLU A 50 14.59 12.34 6.97
N THR A 51 13.51 13.08 7.25
CA THR A 51 13.60 14.47 7.70
C THR A 51 14.29 14.59 9.07
N GLU A 52 14.00 13.66 9.99
CA GLU A 52 14.54 13.68 11.36
C GLU A 52 16.00 13.22 11.43
N HIS A 53 16.36 12.20 10.66
CA HIS A 53 17.65 11.52 10.78
C HIS A 53 18.58 11.68 9.58
N GLY A 54 18.08 12.20 8.45
CA GLY A 54 18.77 12.20 7.18
C GLY A 54 18.68 10.85 6.44
N PRO A 55 19.28 10.75 5.25
CA PRO A 55 19.26 9.52 4.46
C PRO A 55 20.00 8.39 5.17
N VAL A 56 19.54 7.15 4.96
CA VAL A 56 20.17 5.95 5.54
C VAL A 56 21.58 5.76 4.96
N PRO A 57 22.64 5.71 5.79
CA PRO A 57 23.99 5.47 5.29
C PRO A 57 24.16 4.10 4.65
N GLU A 58 24.90 4.02 3.54
CA GLU A 58 25.15 2.76 2.81
C GLU A 58 25.82 1.69 3.69
N ALA A 59 26.71 2.11 4.60
CA ALA A 59 27.34 1.19 5.56
C ALA A 59 26.30 0.53 6.49
N ALA A 60 25.30 1.28 6.95
CA ALA A 60 24.23 0.73 7.80
C ALA A 60 23.32 -0.25 7.04
N LEU A 61 23.09 0.00 5.74
CA LEU A 61 22.37 -0.95 4.88
C LEU A 61 23.16 -2.24 4.65
N ALA A 62 24.48 -2.15 4.44
CA ALA A 62 25.35 -3.30 4.30
C ALA A 62 25.37 -4.16 5.58
N ASP A 63 25.49 -3.51 6.75
CA ASP A 63 25.45 -4.19 8.05
C ASP A 63 24.10 -4.88 8.27
N ALA A 64 22.98 -4.24 7.90
CA ALA A 64 21.64 -4.81 8.01
C ALA A 64 21.44 -6.02 7.08
N GLY A 65 21.91 -5.93 5.83
CA GLY A 65 21.86 -7.04 4.87
C GLY A 65 22.67 -8.25 5.34
N ALA A 66 23.87 -8.02 5.90
CA ALA A 66 24.68 -9.10 6.48
C ALA A 66 24.02 -9.75 7.71
N ALA A 67 23.21 -9.00 8.46
CA ALA A 67 22.49 -9.50 9.63
C ALA A 67 21.22 -10.29 9.28
N TRP A 68 20.69 -10.15 8.06
CA TRP A 68 19.47 -10.84 7.59
C TRP A 68 19.69 -11.53 6.24
N PRO A 69 20.47 -12.63 6.19
CA PRO A 69 20.90 -13.24 4.94
C PRO A 69 19.78 -13.86 4.10
N ASP A 70 18.59 -14.08 4.67
CA ASP A 70 17.42 -14.62 3.95
C ASP A 70 16.60 -13.53 3.21
N ALA A 71 17.09 -12.29 3.14
CA ALA A 71 16.41 -11.16 2.49
C ALA A 71 16.74 -10.98 1.00
N GLU A 72 17.57 -11.84 0.40
CA GLU A 72 17.87 -11.86 -1.05
C GLU A 72 16.94 -12.76 -1.87
#